data_AF-A0A925P5N8-F1
#
_entry.id   AF-A0A925P5N8-F1
#
_cell.length_a   1.000
_cell.length_b   1.000
_cell.length_c   1.000
_cell.angle_alpha   90.00
_cell.angle_beta   90.00
_cell.angle_gamma   90.00
#
_symmetry.space_group_name_H-M   'P 1'
#
loop_
_entity.id
_entity.type
_entity.pdbx_description
1 polymer ?
#
loop_
_entity_poly.entity_id
_entity_poly.type
_entity_poly.pdbx_seq_one_letter_code
_entity_poly.pdbx_strand_id
1 'polypeptide(L)'
;MNDFLFTSESVSEGHPDKVADQISDAVLDAILTQDKFARVAAETLVNTGLVVMAGEITTHAVVDFQQVARQTIKRIGYDNTDYGIDYRGCAMLVAYDKQSPDIAQGVDKAQDDPLNQGAGDQGL
;
A
#
# COMPACT_ATOMS: atom_id res chain seq x y z
N MET A 1 -2.12 -13.52 44.97
CA MET A 1 -2.76 -12.94 43.78
C MET A 1 -1.65 -12.25 43.01
N ASN A 2 -1.41 -12.65 41.77
CA ASN A 2 -0.46 -11.98 40.87
C ASN A 2 -1.28 -11.21 39.85
N ASP A 3 -1.80 -10.07 40.28
CA ASP A 3 -2.40 -9.11 39.35
C ASP A 3 -1.25 -8.39 38.64
N PHE A 4 -1.40 -8.18 37.34
CA PHE A 4 -0.45 -7.40 36.54
C PHE A 4 -1.21 -6.41 35.67
N LEU A 5 -0.53 -5.31 35.31
CA LEU A 5 -1.07 -4.29 34.42
C LEU A 5 -0.63 -4.56 32.99
N PHE A 6 -1.57 -4.41 32.07
CA PHE A 6 -1.34 -4.43 30.63
C PHE A 6 -2.00 -3.21 30.00
N THR A 7 -1.38 -2.66 28.96
CA THR A 7 -1.91 -1.50 28.23
C THR A 7 -1.66 -1.68 26.75
N SER A 8 -2.62 -1.23 25.95
CA SER A 8 -2.56 -1.18 24.49
C SER A 8 -3.10 0.16 24.02
N GLU A 9 -2.76 0.56 22.80
CA GLU A 9 -3.19 1.79 22.17
C GLU A 9 -3.71 1.56 20.75
N SER A 10 -4.31 2.59 20.18
CA SER A 10 -4.79 2.61 18.81
C SER A 10 -4.75 4.05 18.28
N VAL A 11 -4.74 4.18 16.97
CA VAL A 11 -4.75 5.48 16.29
C VAL A 11 -5.90 5.49 15.27
N SER A 12 -6.40 6.67 14.94
CA SER A 12 -7.47 6.80 13.95
C SER A 12 -6.96 6.58 12.52
N GLU A 13 -7.89 6.47 11.57
CA GLU A 13 -7.60 6.44 10.13
C GLU A 13 -6.86 7.69 9.61
N GLY A 14 -6.94 8.80 10.35
CA GLY A 14 -6.22 10.04 10.05
C GLY A 14 -4.80 10.08 10.61
N HIS A 15 -4.35 9.08 11.36
CA HIS A 15 -2.93 9.03 11.73
C HIS A 15 -2.07 8.88 10.46
N PRO A 16 -0.98 9.65 10.27
CA PRO A 16 -0.21 9.64 9.02
C PRO A 16 0.25 8.23 8.61
N ASP A 17 0.68 7.40 9.57
CA ASP A 17 1.01 6.00 9.27
C ASP A 17 -0.20 5.21 8.75
N LYS A 18 -1.40 5.43 9.32
CA LYS A 18 -2.64 4.81 8.83
C LYS A 18 -3.14 5.40 7.52
N VAL A 19 -2.78 6.64 7.20
CA VAL A 19 -3.02 7.22 5.86
C VAL A 19 -2.13 6.52 4.83
N ALA A 20 -0.85 6.31 5.15
CA ALA A 20 0.08 5.57 4.29
C ALA A 20 -0.41 4.13 4.05
N ASP A 21 -0.74 3.39 5.13
CA ASP A 21 -1.31 2.04 5.05
C ASP A 21 -2.53 1.99 4.11
N GLN A 22 -3.48 2.91 4.30
CA GLN A 22 -4.71 2.94 3.49
C GLN A 22 -4.49 3.32 2.03
N ILE A 23 -3.48 4.15 1.71
CA ILE A 23 -3.13 4.45 0.32
C ILE A 23 -2.51 3.21 -0.33
N SER A 24 -1.58 2.55 0.35
CA SER A 24 -0.96 1.31 -0.11
C SER A 24 -2.01 0.23 -0.40
N ASP A 25 -2.95 0.00 0.52
CA ASP A 25 -4.04 -0.97 0.33
C ASP A 25 -5.03 -0.54 -0.76
N ALA A 26 -5.33 0.75 -0.90
CA ALA A 26 -6.18 1.23 -1.98
C ALA A 26 -5.56 1.01 -3.37
N VAL A 27 -4.23 1.12 -3.47
CA VAL A 27 -3.49 0.77 -4.69
C VAL A 27 -3.60 -0.73 -4.97
N LEU A 28 -3.41 -1.58 -3.95
CA LEU A 28 -3.61 -3.02 -4.05
C LEU A 28 -5.02 -3.36 -4.55
N ASP A 29 -6.06 -2.81 -3.93
CA ASP A 29 -7.46 -3.05 -4.30
C ASP A 29 -7.79 -2.64 -5.74
N ALA A 30 -7.30 -1.46 -6.15
CA ALA A 30 -7.50 -0.95 -7.51
C ALA A 30 -6.88 -1.87 -8.57
N ILE A 31 -5.73 -2.47 -8.24
CA ILE A 31 -5.06 -3.45 -9.09
C ILE A 31 -5.83 -4.78 -9.10
N LEU A 32 -6.10 -5.37 -7.94
CA LEU A 32 -6.73 -6.70 -7.81
C LEU A 32 -8.15 -6.74 -8.37
N THR A 33 -8.84 -5.61 -8.43
CA THR A 33 -10.14 -5.48 -9.10
C THR A 33 -10.05 -5.78 -10.61
N GLN A 34 -8.90 -5.52 -11.23
CA GLN A 34 -8.66 -5.72 -12.66
C GLN A 34 -7.81 -6.97 -12.95
N ASP A 35 -6.84 -7.27 -12.08
CA ASP A 35 -5.87 -8.36 -12.25
C ASP A 35 -5.67 -9.13 -10.93
N LYS A 36 -6.39 -10.24 -10.79
CA LYS A 36 -6.37 -11.09 -9.57
C LYS A 36 -5.03 -11.78 -9.31
N PHE A 37 -4.15 -11.84 -10.29
CA PHE A 37 -2.85 -12.50 -10.18
C PHE A 37 -1.69 -11.51 -10.08
N ALA A 38 -2.00 -10.21 -9.97
CA ALA A 38 -1.01 -9.17 -9.79
C ALA A 38 -0.14 -9.41 -8.54
N ARG A 39 1.12 -8.98 -8.63
CA ARG A 39 2.05 -8.91 -7.50
C ARG A 39 2.23 -7.45 -7.14
N VAL A 40 1.94 -7.09 -5.91
CA VAL A 40 1.91 -5.70 -5.44
C VAL A 40 2.64 -5.61 -4.11
N ALA A 41 3.77 -4.89 -4.11
CA ALA A 41 4.47 -4.41 -2.93
C ALA A 41 4.43 -2.89 -2.98
N ALA A 42 3.32 -2.31 -2.53
CA ALA A 42 3.07 -0.87 -2.61
C ALA A 42 3.41 -0.20 -1.27
N GLU A 43 4.48 0.60 -1.27
CA GLU A 43 4.91 1.38 -0.11
C GLU A 43 4.48 2.84 -0.28
N THR A 44 4.04 3.44 0.83
CA THR A 44 3.62 4.84 0.84
C THR A 44 4.33 5.60 1.95
N LEU A 45 4.92 6.75 1.61
CA LEU A 45 5.38 7.74 2.57
C LEU A 45 4.52 8.99 2.43
N VAL A 46 3.99 9.48 3.55
CA VAL A 46 3.22 10.73 3.61
C VAL A 46 3.94 11.77 4.48
N ASN A 47 3.89 13.03 4.05
CA ASN A 47 4.39 14.17 4.80
C ASN A 47 3.60 15.43 4.41
N THR A 48 3.92 16.60 4.99
CA THR A 48 3.30 17.88 4.66
C THR A 48 3.32 18.15 3.15
N GLY A 49 2.13 18.16 2.54
CA GLY A 49 1.96 18.38 1.11
C GLY A 49 2.63 17.36 0.18
N LEU A 50 3.04 16.18 0.68
CA LEU A 50 3.77 15.19 -0.11
C LEU A 50 3.24 13.77 0.14
N VAL A 51 3.07 13.04 -0.96
CA VAL A 51 2.85 11.59 -0.96
C VAL A 51 3.83 10.97 -1.94
N VAL A 52 4.62 10.02 -1.46
CA VAL A 52 5.52 9.20 -2.28
C VAL A 52 4.97 7.78 -2.28
N MET A 53 4.77 7.25 -3.47
CA MET A 53 4.32 5.88 -3.72
C MET A 53 5.45 5.14 -4.47
N ALA A 54 6.00 4.10 -3.85
CA ALA A 54 7.18 3.38 -4.33
C ALA A 54 7.06 1.87 -4.03
N GLY A 55 8.00 1.08 -4.56
CA GLY A 55 8.01 -0.38 -4.41
C GLY A 55 7.81 -1.08 -5.74
N GLU A 56 7.45 -2.37 -5.71
CA GLU A 56 7.38 -3.21 -6.90
C GLU A 56 5.96 -3.68 -7.23
N ILE A 57 5.51 -3.37 -8.45
CA ILE A 57 4.20 -3.75 -8.97
C ILE A 57 4.36 -4.47 -10.31
N THR A 58 3.87 -5.70 -10.38
CA THR A 58 3.75 -6.48 -11.62
C THR A 58 2.27 -6.80 -11.86
N THR A 59 1.67 -6.16 -12.86
CA THR A 59 0.25 -6.33 -13.19
C THR A 59 -0.05 -5.97 -14.65
N HIS A 60 -1.20 -6.43 -15.16
CA HIS A 60 -1.82 -5.97 -16.40
C HIS A 60 -2.88 -4.87 -16.19
N ALA A 61 -3.21 -4.54 -14.93
CA ALA A 61 -4.16 -3.50 -14.59
C ALA A 61 -3.69 -2.12 -15.07
N VAL A 62 -4.63 -1.28 -15.51
CA VAL A 62 -4.37 0.13 -15.80
C VAL A 62 -4.97 0.96 -14.68
N VAL A 63 -4.10 1.50 -13.82
CA VAL A 63 -4.49 2.23 -12.62
C VAL A 63 -3.87 3.62 -12.64
N ASP A 64 -4.69 4.64 -12.36
CA ASP A 64 -4.20 5.98 -12.04
C ASP A 64 -3.92 6.06 -10.52
N PHE A 65 -2.67 5.77 -10.16
CA PHE A 65 -2.24 5.74 -8.75
C PHE A 65 -2.42 7.09 -8.05
N GLN A 66 -2.24 8.21 -8.77
CA GLN A 66 -2.43 9.53 -8.19
C GLN A 66 -3.90 9.77 -7.86
N GLN A 67 -4.81 9.37 -8.76
CA GLN A 67 -6.24 9.48 -8.50
C GLN A 67 -6.66 8.61 -7.32
N VAL A 68 -6.18 7.36 -7.23
CA VAL A 68 -6.46 6.47 -6.10
C VAL A 68 -6.02 7.11 -4.78
N ALA A 69 -4.76 7.56 -4.68
CA ALA A 69 -4.25 8.21 -3.48
C ALA A 69 -5.07 9.45 -3.09
N ARG A 70 -5.42 10.31 -4.06
CA ARG A 70 -6.25 11.50 -3.80
C ARG A 70 -7.64 11.13 -3.29
N GLN A 71 -8.30 10.12 -3.86
CA GLN A 71 -9.61 9.70 -3.38
C GLN A 71 -9.53 9.09 -1.97
N THR A 72 -8.48 8.34 -1.66
CA THR A 72 -8.24 7.81 -0.31
C THR A 72 -8.07 8.94 0.71
N ILE A 73 -7.20 9.91 0.43
CA ILE A 73 -6.97 11.07 1.30
C ILE A 73 -8.26 11.87 1.49
N LYS A 74 -9.02 12.08 0.42
CA LYS A 74 -10.33 12.76 0.48
C LYS A 74 -11.32 11.99 1.36
N ARG A 75 -11.40 10.66 1.21
CA ARG A 75 -12.29 9.80 1.99
C ARG A 75 -12.01 9.87 3.49
N ILE A 76 -10.74 9.91 3.87
CA ILE A 76 -10.28 10.05 5.27
C ILE A 76 -10.66 11.42 5.86
N GLY A 77 -10.86 12.44 5.01
CA GLY A 77 -11.31 13.78 5.42
C GLY A 77 -10.26 14.89 5.28
N TYR A 78 -9.14 14.63 4.60
CA TYR A 78 -8.11 15.62 4.34
C TYR A 78 -8.45 16.48 3.13
N ASP A 79 -9.36 17.44 3.32
CA ASP A 79 -9.91 18.34 2.31
C ASP A 79 -9.68 19.82 2.58
N ASN A 80 -8.80 20.15 3.53
CA ASN A 80 -8.41 21.51 3.88
C ASN A 80 -6.89 21.60 4.01
N THR A 81 -6.29 22.58 3.32
CA THR A 81 -4.84 22.84 3.32
C THR A 81 -4.26 23.06 4.72
N ASP A 82 -5.07 23.55 5.67
CA ASP A 82 -4.65 23.81 7.04
C ASP A 82 -4.37 22.53 7.85
N TYR A 83 -4.79 21.35 7.38
CA TYR A 83 -4.59 20.06 8.05
C TYR A 83 -3.20 19.44 7.80
N GLY A 84 -2.31 20.15 7.12
CA GLY A 84 -0.96 19.69 6.75
C GLY A 84 -0.91 18.86 5.46
N ILE A 85 -1.98 18.14 5.13
CA ILE A 85 -2.19 17.46 3.85
C ILE A 85 -3.59 17.74 3.31
N ASP A 86 -3.70 17.98 2.00
CA ASP A 86 -4.97 18.18 1.27
C ASP A 86 -4.93 17.33 -0.01
N TYR A 87 -5.96 16.52 -0.25
CA TYR A 87 -6.10 15.71 -1.46
C TYR A 87 -6.01 16.50 -2.77
N ARG A 88 -6.24 17.82 -2.75
CA ARG A 88 -6.13 18.70 -3.94
C ARG A 88 -4.70 19.21 -4.15
N GLY A 89 -4.03 19.57 -3.05
CA GLY A 89 -2.78 20.33 -3.08
C GLY A 89 -1.51 19.52 -2.90
N CYS A 90 -1.60 18.29 -2.40
CA CYS A 90 -0.40 17.47 -2.19
C CYS A 90 0.27 17.06 -3.52
N ALA A 91 1.60 17.12 -3.52
CA ALA A 91 2.46 16.59 -4.55
C ALA A 91 2.46 15.06 -4.47
N MET A 92 2.33 14.41 -5.61
CA MET A 92 2.30 12.95 -5.74
C MET A 92 3.51 12.51 -6.56
N LEU A 93 4.42 11.77 -5.92
CA LEU A 93 5.54 11.12 -6.60
C LEU A 93 5.25 9.62 -6.74
N VAL A 94 5.20 9.15 -7.97
CA VAL A 94 5.00 7.73 -8.29
C VAL A 94 6.31 7.16 -8.81
N ALA A 95 6.87 6.19 -8.09
CA ALA A 95 8.17 5.59 -8.34
C ALA A 95 8.10 4.06 -8.15
N TYR A 96 7.09 3.42 -8.77
CA TYR A 96 6.97 1.97 -8.80
C TYR A 96 7.85 1.38 -9.89
N ASP A 97 8.51 0.26 -9.57
CA ASP A 97 9.22 -0.60 -10.52
C ASP A 97 8.49 -1.95 -10.67
N LYS A 98 8.99 -2.84 -11.52
CA LYS A 98 8.48 -4.22 -11.62
C LYS A 98 9.14 -5.11 -10.58
N GLN A 99 8.44 -6.17 -10.15
CA GLN A 99 9.04 -7.19 -9.29
C GLN A 99 10.30 -7.78 -9.94
N SER A 100 11.35 -7.96 -9.14
CA SER A 100 12.61 -8.57 -9.58
C SER A 100 12.36 -9.98 -10.15
N PRO A 101 12.93 -10.32 -11.32
CA PRO A 101 12.81 -11.66 -11.89
C PRO A 101 13.40 -12.75 -10.98
N ASP A 102 14.39 -12.42 -10.15
CA ASP A 102 15.02 -13.36 -9.20
C ASP A 102 14.08 -13.76 -8.06
N ILE A 103 13.19 -12.84 -7.65
CA ILE A 103 12.12 -13.11 -6.69
C ILE A 103 10.99 -13.86 -7.41
N ALA A 104 10.59 -13.38 -8.58
CA ALA A 104 9.51 -13.96 -9.36
C ALA A 104 9.73 -15.46 -9.63
N GLN A 105 10.92 -15.87 -10.06
CA GLN A 105 11.23 -17.29 -10.31
C GLN A 105 11.12 -18.20 -9.06
N GLY A 106 11.27 -17.63 -7.86
CA GLY A 106 11.15 -18.36 -6.60
C GLY A 106 9.69 -18.61 -6.22
N VAL A 107 8.80 -17.71 -6.61
CA VAL A 107 7.36 -17.77 -6.30
C VAL A 107 6.56 -18.40 -7.45
N ASP A 108 6.95 -18.18 -8.70
CA ASP A 108 6.17 -18.52 -9.90
C ASP A 108 6.26 -19.99 -10.30
N LYS A 109 7.27 -20.74 -9.86
CA LYS A 109 7.44 -22.19 -10.16
C LYS A 109 6.30 -23.08 -9.63
N ALA A 110 5.33 -22.48 -8.96
CA ALA A 110 4.16 -23.12 -8.39
C ALA A 110 2.88 -23.00 -9.20
N GLN A 111 2.90 -22.32 -10.36
CA GLN A 111 1.67 -22.09 -11.12
C GLN A 111 0.98 -23.39 -11.57
N ASP A 112 1.68 -24.53 -11.58
CA ASP A 112 1.13 -25.85 -11.94
C ASP A 112 0.47 -26.60 -10.75
N ASP A 113 0.79 -26.24 -9.50
CA ASP A 113 0.21 -26.84 -8.29
C ASP A 113 0.21 -25.82 -7.14
N PRO A 114 -0.97 -25.36 -6.66
CA PRO A 114 -1.09 -24.41 -5.55
C PRO A 114 -0.35 -24.84 -4.27
N LEU A 115 -0.11 -26.13 -4.08
CA LEU A 115 0.64 -26.66 -2.93
C LEU A 115 2.15 -26.38 -3.02
N ASN A 116 2.65 -25.97 -4.18
CA ASN A 116 4.07 -25.70 -4.42
C ASN A 116 4.42 -24.21 -4.37
N GLN A 117 3.48 -23.31 -4.04
CA GLN A 117 3.75 -21.87 -3.97
C GLN A 117 4.72 -21.56 -2.85
N GLY A 118 5.94 -21.19 -3.25
CA GLY A 118 6.97 -20.70 -2.34
C GLY A 118 6.52 -19.41 -1.67
N ALA A 119 6.95 -19.22 -0.42
CA ALA A 119 6.77 -17.94 0.26
C ALA A 119 7.48 -16.82 -0.55
N GLY A 120 6.89 -15.63 -0.56
CA GLY A 120 7.46 -14.46 -1.25
C GLY A 120 8.75 -13.93 -0.61
N ASP A 121 8.94 -14.21 0.68
CA ASP A 121 10.14 -13.94 1.46
C ASP A 121 10.19 -14.88 2.67
N GLN A 122 11.31 -14.90 3.38
CA GLN A 122 11.44 -15.49 4.71
C GLN A 122 10.68 -14.65 5.76
N GLY A 123 10.20 -15.27 6.85
CA GLY A 123 9.47 -14.57 7.91
C GLY A 123 9.41 -15.35 9.22
N LEU A 124 9.00 -14.67 10.31
CA LEU A 124 8.84 -15.21 11.66
C LEU A 124 7.40 -15.00 12.16
#